data_AF-C7RP05-F1
#
_entry.id   AF-C7RP05-F1
#
_cell.length_a   1.000
_cell.length_b   1.000
_cell.length_c   1.000
_cell.angle_alpha   90.00
_cell.angle_beta   90.00
_cell.angle_gamma   90.00
#
_symmetry.space_group_name_H-M   'P 1'
#
loop_
_entity.id
_entity.type
_entity.pdbx_description
1 polymer ?
#
loop_
_entity_poly.entity_id
_entity_poly.type
_entity_poly.pdbx_seq_one_letter_code
_entity_poly.pdbx_strand_id
1 'polypeptide(L)'
;MVIWRGPDALPPSAFSGRLTDRRWGILPILQGLGEVPVRELAQRLERDVKRVHQDVGVLVTLGLIERTERGGLLCSFDDIHVDRYLRGTT
;
A
#
# COMPACT_ATOMS: atom_id res chain seq x y z
N MET A 1 8.24 0.57 11.28
CA MET A 1 8.39 2.03 11.58
C MET A 1 8.85 2.84 10.36
N VAL A 2 7.90 3.25 9.49
CA VAL A 2 8.16 4.26 8.45
C VAL A 2 7.65 5.60 8.95
N ILE A 3 8.54 6.42 9.50
CA ILE A 3 8.21 7.82 9.83
C ILE A 3 8.39 8.63 8.56
N TRP A 4 7.35 8.72 7.74
CA TRP A 4 7.36 9.60 6.59
C TRP A 4 7.21 11.06 7.07
N ARG A 5 8.34 11.78 7.12
CA ARG A 5 8.43 13.23 7.41
C ARG A 5 9.14 13.90 6.24
N GLY A 6 8.41 14.64 5.40
CA GLY A 6 9.01 15.43 4.33
C GLY A 6 8.14 16.64 3.94
N PRO A 7 8.72 17.78 3.54
CA PRO A 7 8.00 18.95 3.05
C PRO A 7 7.53 18.82 1.59
N ASP A 8 8.06 17.85 0.83
CA ASP A 8 7.61 17.45 -0.52
C ASP A 8 6.55 16.33 -0.47
N ALA A 9 5.97 16.17 0.71
CA ALA A 9 4.91 15.26 1.00
C ALA A 9 3.67 15.62 0.18
N LEU A 10 3.16 14.66 -0.61
CA LEU A 10 1.76 14.66 -1.02
C LEU A 10 0.91 15.21 0.14
N PRO A 11 0.07 16.24 -0.08
CA PRO A 11 -0.72 16.81 0.99
C PRO A 11 -1.49 15.68 1.70
N PRO A 12 -1.79 15.79 3.01
CA PRO A 12 -2.47 14.73 3.75
C PRO A 12 -3.73 14.21 3.06
N SER A 13 -4.42 15.07 2.31
CA SER A 13 -5.55 14.73 1.44
C SER A 13 -5.18 13.82 0.26
N ALA A 14 -4.05 14.04 -0.40
CA ALA A 14 -3.56 13.21 -1.51
C ALA A 14 -3.07 11.83 -1.04
N PHE A 15 -2.48 11.74 0.15
CA PHE A 15 -2.15 10.44 0.77
C PHE A 15 -3.42 9.73 1.26
N SER A 16 -4.32 10.42 1.99
CA SER A 16 -5.55 9.83 2.51
C SER A 16 -6.56 9.41 1.44
N GLY A 17 -6.65 10.13 0.33
CA GLY A 17 -7.49 9.72 -0.80
C GLY A 17 -6.92 8.51 -1.55
N ARG A 18 -5.61 8.27 -1.42
CA ARG A 18 -4.91 7.15 -2.07
C ARG A 18 -4.77 5.92 -1.18
N LEU A 19 -4.66 6.06 0.14
CA LEU A 19 -4.60 4.93 1.07
C LEU A 19 -5.96 4.70 1.73
N THR A 20 -6.86 4.05 1.00
CA THR A 20 -8.19 3.65 1.49
C THR A 20 -8.11 2.37 2.31
N ASP A 21 -9.12 2.08 3.15
CA ASP A 21 -9.18 0.82 3.91
C ASP A 21 -9.05 -0.41 3.03
N ARG A 22 -9.63 -0.33 1.82
CA ARG A 22 -9.57 -1.40 0.81
C ARG A 22 -8.16 -1.70 0.31
N ARG A 23 -7.30 -0.67 0.25
CA ARG A 23 -5.88 -0.79 -0.13
C ARG A 23 -5.04 -1.17 1.07
N TRP A 24 -5.34 -0.60 2.23
CA TRP A 24 -4.69 -0.98 3.49
C TRP A 24 -4.82 -2.47 3.78
N GLY A 25 -6.02 -3.05 3.56
CA GLY A 25 -6.27 -4.49 3.74
C GLY A 25 -5.48 -5.42 2.81
N ILE A 26 -4.77 -4.90 1.81
CA ILE A 26 -3.86 -5.71 0.96
C ILE A 26 -2.55 -6.00 1.68
N LEU A 27 -2.03 -5.03 2.43
CA LEU A 27 -0.72 -5.11 3.09
C LEU A 27 -0.58 -6.33 4.01
N PRO A 28 -1.52 -6.63 4.94
CA PRO A 28 -1.37 -7.77 5.83
C PRO A 28 -1.44 -9.13 5.10
N ILE A 29 -1.99 -9.18 3.88
CA ILE A 29 -1.98 -10.42 3.08
C ILE A 29 -0.60 -10.67 2.47
N LEU A 30 0.13 -9.62 2.10
CA LEU A 30 1.46 -9.74 1.50
C LEU A 30 2.58 -9.79 2.54
N GLN A 31 2.33 -9.27 3.74
CA GLN A 31 3.33 -9.21 4.81
C GLN A 31 3.78 -10.61 5.24
N GLY A 32 5.09 -10.81 5.31
CA GLY A 32 5.69 -12.10 5.65
C GLY A 32 5.56 -13.17 4.57
N LEU A 33 4.91 -12.88 3.44
CA LEU A 33 4.94 -13.74 2.27
C LEU A 33 6.12 -13.37 1.37
N GLY A 34 6.62 -14.36 0.62
CA GLY A 34 7.49 -14.11 -0.52
C GLY A 34 6.74 -13.40 -1.66
N GLU A 35 7.33 -13.42 -2.84
CA GLU A 35 6.69 -12.86 -4.03
C GLU A 35 5.30 -13.47 -4.30
N VAL A 36 4.27 -12.63 -4.42
CA VAL A 36 2.88 -13.04 -4.71
C VAL A 36 2.40 -12.44 -6.04
N PRO A 37 1.98 -13.26 -7.02
CA PRO A 37 1.34 -12.79 -8.24
C PRO A 37 0.01 -12.06 -7.98
N VAL A 38 -0.28 -11.02 -8.76
CA VAL A 38 -1.54 -10.22 -8.61
C VAL A 38 -2.80 -11.08 -8.69
N ARG A 39 -2.80 -12.13 -9.52
CA ARG A 39 -3.94 -13.06 -9.67
C ARG A 39 -4.19 -13.87 -8.41
N GLU A 40 -3.12 -14.35 -7.79
CA GLU A 40 -3.17 -15.10 -6.53
C GLU A 40 -3.64 -14.21 -5.38
N LEU A 41 -3.13 -12.97 -5.31
CA LEU A 41 -3.62 -11.96 -4.37
C LEU A 41 -5.12 -11.68 -4.55
N ALA A 42 -5.58 -11.56 -5.80
CA ALA A 42 -6.99 -11.33 -6.09
C ALA A 42 -7.89 -12.50 -5.68
N GLN A 43 -7.41 -13.74 -5.81
CA GLN A 43 -8.11 -14.93 -5.31
C GLN A 43 -8.20 -14.93 -3.79
N ARG A 44 -7.09 -14.66 -3.07
CA ARG A 44 -7.09 -14.55 -1.59
C ARG A 44 -8.03 -13.48 -1.06
N LEU A 45 -8.17 -12.40 -1.83
CA LEU A 45 -9.04 -11.27 -1.52
C LEU A 45 -10.50 -11.48 -1.95
N GLU A 46 -10.82 -12.55 -2.67
CA GLU A 46 -12.13 -12.79 -3.31
C GLU A 46 -12.60 -11.58 -4.13
N ARG A 47 -11.68 -11.00 -4.91
CA ARG A 47 -11.89 -9.74 -5.63
C ARG A 47 -11.50 -9.84 -7.10
N ASP A 48 -12.13 -8.99 -7.91
CA ASP A 48 -11.79 -8.84 -9.32
C ASP A 48 -10.32 -8.43 -9.52
N VAL A 49 -9.62 -9.15 -10.41
CA VAL A 49 -8.19 -8.99 -10.67
C VAL A 49 -7.86 -7.58 -11.19
N LYS A 50 -8.71 -6.99 -12.04
CA LYS A 50 -8.46 -5.66 -12.60
C LYS A 50 -8.49 -4.59 -11.51
N ARG A 51 -9.46 -4.69 -10.59
CA ARG A 51 -9.53 -3.79 -9.42
C ARG A 51 -8.35 -3.98 -8.47
N VAL A 52 -7.93 -5.22 -8.22
CA VAL A 52 -6.74 -5.49 -7.39
C VAL A 52 -5.48 -4.93 -8.05
N HIS A 53 -5.33 -5.11 -9.37
CA HIS A 53 -4.19 -4.54 -10.12
C HIS A 53 -4.11 -3.01 -10.01
N GLN A 54 -5.25 -2.32 -10.04
CA GLN A 54 -5.29 -0.86 -9.86
C GLN A 54 -4.88 -0.45 -8.44
N ASP A 55 -5.39 -1.15 -7.43
CA ASP A 55 -5.10 -0.86 -6.03
C ASP A 55 -3.63 -1.11 -5.69
N VAL A 56 -3.04 -2.22 -6.16
CA VAL A 56 -1.61 -2.49 -5.94
C VAL A 56 -0.72 -1.50 -6.69
N GLY A 57 -1.15 -0.98 -7.85
CA GLY A 57 -0.43 0.09 -8.55
C GLY A 57 -0.33 1.37 -7.71
N VAL A 58 -1.40 1.72 -6.99
CA VAL A 58 -1.37 2.85 -6.04
C VAL A 58 -0.43 2.55 -4.87
N LEU A 59 -0.48 1.35 -4.30
CA LEU A 59 0.39 0.97 -3.18
C LEU A 59 1.88 0.93 -3.56
N VAL A 60 2.19 0.51 -4.80
CA VAL A 60 3.54 0.60 -5.37
C VAL A 60 3.98 2.04 -5.54
N THR A 61 3.09 2.91 -6.03
CA THR A 61 3.38 4.36 -6.16
C THR A 61 3.61 5.02 -4.80
N LEU A 62 2.95 4.52 -3.75
CA LEU A 62 3.16 4.95 -2.36
C LEU A 62 4.39 4.32 -1.70
N GLY A 63 5.08 3.39 -2.37
CA GLY A 63 6.26 2.69 -1.84
C GLY A 63 5.95 1.69 -0.72
N LEU A 64 4.71 1.22 -0.60
CA LEU A 64 4.30 0.26 0.44
C LEU A 64 4.43 -1.21 -0.03
N ILE A 65 4.52 -1.43 -1.34
CA ILE A 65 4.69 -2.72 -1.99
C ILE A 65 5.66 -2.53 -3.15
N GLU A 66 6.47 -3.54 -3.44
CA GLU A 66 7.36 -3.58 -4.60
C GLU A 66 6.83 -4.54 -5.67
N ARG A 67 7.11 -4.23 -6.94
CA ARG A 67 6.96 -5.19 -8.04
C ARG A 67 8.31 -5.82 -8.32
N THR A 68 8.34 -7.15 -8.31
CA THR A 68 9.55 -7.92 -8.64
C THR A 68 9.76 -7.96 -10.16
N GLU A 69 10.95 -8.35 -10.59
CA GLU A 69 11.28 -8.59 -12.01
C GLU A 69 10.42 -9.71 -12.64
N ARG A 70 9.96 -10.65 -11.82
CA ARG A 70 9.08 -11.75 -12.21
C ARG A 70 7.61 -11.34 -12.30
N GLY A 71 7.28 -10.10 -11.95
CA GLY A 71 5.94 -9.52 -12.07
C GLY A 71 5.01 -9.77 -10.88
N GLY A 72 5.52 -10.38 -9.80
CA GLY A 72 4.82 -10.49 -8.53
C GLY A 72 4.96 -9.26 -7.65
N LEU A 73 4.31 -9.32 -6.50
CA LEU A 73 4.26 -8.28 -5.49
C LEU A 73 4.97 -8.76 -4.23
N LEU A 74 5.71 -7.87 -3.58
CA LEU A 74 6.39 -8.14 -2.34
C LEU A 74 6.18 -6.98 -1.36
N CYS A 75 5.87 -7.32 -0.09
CA CYS A 75 5.84 -6.34 0.98
C CYS A 75 7.18 -6.41 1.73
N SER A 76 8.01 -5.38 1.59
CA SER A 76 9.35 -5.33 2.17
C SER A 76 9.37 -4.92 3.65
N PHE A 77 8.21 -4.79 4.29
CA PHE A 77 8.08 -4.25 5.64
C PHE A 77 7.54 -5.30 6.61
N ASP A 78 8.29 -5.55 7.67
CA ASP A 78 7.84 -6.38 8.79
C ASP A 78 6.87 -5.65 9.73
N ASP A 79 6.86 -4.31 9.70
CA ASP A 79 5.98 -3.46 10.50
C ASP A 79 5.69 -2.13 9.79
N ILE A 80 4.40 -1.84 9.57
CA ILE A 80 3.93 -0.63 8.91
C ILE A 80 3.11 0.19 9.91
N HIS A 81 3.62 1.36 10.25
CA HIS A 81 2.94 2.35 11.07
C HIS A 81 2.70 3.60 10.24
N VAL A 82 1.47 4.13 10.27
CA VAL A 82 1.07 5.33 9.52
C VAL A 82 0.42 6.31 10.47
N ASP A 83 1.10 7.42 10.73
CA ASP A 83 0.60 8.50 11.55
C ASP A 83 -0.03 9.62 10.71
N ARG A 84 -1.10 10.21 11.25
CA ARG A 84 -1.66 11.48 10.74
C ARG A 84 -1.85 12.46 11.87
N TYR A 85 -1.24 13.63 11.73
CA TYR A 85 -1.38 14.74 12.67
C TYR A 85 -2.01 15.93 11.96
N LEU A 86 -3.04 16.51 12.58
CA LEU A 86 -3.59 17.80 12.20
C LEU A 86 -3.33 18.77 13.35
N ARG A 87 -2.76 19.93 13.04
CA ARG A 87 -2.66 21.04 13.99
C ARG A 87 -3.46 22.20 13.43
N GLY A 88 -4.47 22.62 14.17
CA GLY A 88 -5.16 23.88 13.89
C GLY A 88 -4.26 25.04 14.30
N THR A 89 -4.19 26.07 13.47
CA THR A 89 -3.67 27.37 13.89
C THR A 89 -4.82 28.10 14.57
N THR A 90 -4.67 28.37 15.87
CA THR A 90 -5.55 29.31 16.61
C THR A 90 -5.12 30.73 16.28
#